data_AF-A0A0L0C8X5-F1
#
_entry.id   AF-A0A0L0C8X5-F1
#
_cell.length_a   1.000
_cell.length_b   1.000
_cell.length_c   1.000
_cell.angle_alpha   90.00
_cell.angle_beta   90.00
_cell.angle_gamma   90.00
#
_symmetry.space_group_name_H-M   'P 1'
#
loop_
_entity.id
_entity.type
_entity.pdbx_description
1 polymer ?
#
loop_
_entity_poly.entity_id
_entity_poly.type
_entity_poly.pdbx_seq_one_letter_code
_entity_poly.pdbx_strand_id
1 'polypeptide(L)'
;MVIKFDTQKTKHQLFHLSISLGVILICMTYMQYRRNWTHLGSFWDSLIIPIVFTGEMLKVILCCYYGRHDDPLLTQKQKQKKAAYFTPKDLASGLLLQFLCTLLYGFVCIILGAPVLQNYEQTFVLSLLLTLLSVSPTVFLLGGGGALQVCFCEKPDFLTKSEETALHLFKYNAIGGILGAWAGSIVSPLDWDREWQAYPIPNVVGALLGSALANIYGCSCVLYATGKAYMNKKRS
;
A
#
# COMPACT_ATOMS: atom_id res chain seq x y z
N MET A 1 21.22 23.34 14.68
CA MET A 1 20.15 22.55 15.32
C MET A 1 20.43 21.08 15.05
N VAL A 2 20.91 20.32 16.06
CA VAL A 2 21.25 18.90 15.89
C VAL A 2 19.95 18.14 15.61
N ILE A 3 19.84 17.50 14.44
CA ILE A 3 18.71 16.62 14.12
C ILE A 3 18.77 15.46 15.13
N LYS A 4 17.86 15.46 16.09
CA LYS A 4 17.78 14.41 17.11
C LYS A 4 17.31 13.13 16.43
N PHE A 5 18.16 12.11 16.42
CA PHE A 5 17.83 10.81 15.83
C PHE A 5 16.70 10.15 16.62
N ASP A 6 15.56 9.94 15.97
CA ASP A 6 14.41 9.25 16.56
C ASP A 6 14.49 7.75 16.26
N THR A 7 15.13 7.04 17.18
CA THR A 7 15.34 5.59 17.08
C THR A 7 14.02 4.81 16.93
N GLN A 8 12.94 5.27 17.56
CA GLN A 8 11.65 4.59 17.52
C GLN A 8 10.98 4.76 16.16
N LYS A 9 11.00 5.98 15.62
CA LYS A 9 10.55 6.24 14.25
C LYS A 9 11.32 5.41 13.22
N THR A 10 12.65 5.35 13.33
CA THR A 10 13.48 4.54 12.42
C THR A 10 13.13 3.06 12.50
N LYS A 11 12.94 2.50 13.70
CA LYS A 11 12.50 1.10 13.87
C LYS A 11 11.14 0.86 13.21
N HIS A 12 10.16 1.72 13.49
CA HIS A 12 8.83 1.64 12.90
C HIS A 12 8.90 1.61 11.36
N GLN A 13 9.68 2.52 10.76
CA GLN A 13 9.88 2.59 9.31
C GLN A 13 10.52 1.31 8.77
N LEU A 14 11.61 0.84 9.38
CA LEU A 14 12.31 -0.37 8.91
C LEU A 14 11.42 -1.61 8.97
N PHE A 15 10.69 -1.84 10.06
CA PHE A 15 9.78 -2.98 10.17
C PHE A 15 8.64 -2.90 9.15
N HIS A 16 8.06 -1.72 8.91
CA HIS A 16 7.03 -1.53 7.89
C HIS A 16 7.55 -1.88 6.49
N LEU A 17 8.75 -1.42 6.16
CA LEU A 17 9.41 -1.70 4.89
C LEU A 17 9.73 -3.19 4.74
N SER A 18 10.21 -3.85 5.81
CA SER A 18 10.46 -5.29 5.83
C SER A 18 9.19 -6.10 5.59
N ILE A 19 8.05 -5.75 6.21
CA ILE A 19 6.77 -6.41 5.96
C ILE A 19 6.37 -6.23 4.49
N SER A 20 6.47 -5.00 3.96
CA SER A 20 6.10 -4.71 2.57
C SER A 20 6.92 -5.53 1.57
N LEU A 21 8.24 -5.55 1.74
CA LEU A 21 9.14 -6.33 0.87
C LEU A 21 8.95 -7.84 1.04
N GLY A 22 8.72 -8.31 2.26
CA GLY A 22 8.44 -9.72 2.55
C GLY A 22 7.16 -10.21 1.86
N VAL A 23 6.07 -9.42 1.92
CA VAL A 23 4.80 -9.73 1.24
C VAL A 23 4.98 -9.81 -0.27
N ILE A 24 5.72 -8.87 -0.86
CA ILE A 24 6.03 -8.87 -2.29
C ILE A 24 6.88 -10.09 -2.66
N LEU A 25 7.89 -10.42 -1.86
CA LEU A 25 8.73 -11.60 -2.08
C LEU A 25 7.91 -12.90 -2.02
N ILE A 26 6.96 -13.01 -1.09
CA ILE A 26 6.04 -14.15 -1.00
C ILE A 26 5.17 -14.21 -2.26
N CYS A 27 4.61 -13.08 -2.71
CA CYS A 27 3.82 -13.04 -3.95
C CYS A 27 4.65 -13.51 -5.16
N MET A 28 5.87 -12.98 -5.32
CA MET A 28 6.76 -13.36 -6.41
C MET A 28 7.16 -14.83 -6.36
N THR A 29 7.45 -15.35 -5.17
CA THR A 29 7.81 -16.77 -4.98
C THR A 29 6.62 -17.67 -5.28
N TYR A 30 5.41 -17.29 -4.86
CA TYR A 30 4.17 -18.00 -5.20
C TYR A 30 3.94 -18.04 -6.72
N MET A 31 4.08 -16.90 -7.40
CA MET A 31 3.95 -16.80 -8.86
C MET A 31 4.98 -17.71 -9.57
N GLN A 32 6.23 -17.66 -9.13
CA GLN A 32 7.30 -18.49 -9.68
C GLN A 32 7.10 -19.98 -9.44
N TYR A 33 6.57 -20.35 -8.26
CA TYR A 33 6.28 -21.74 -7.90
C TYR A 33 5.13 -22.32 -8.73
N ARG A 34 4.05 -21.57 -8.94
CA ARG A 34 2.88 -22.04 -9.70
C ARG A 34 3.17 -22.25 -11.18
N ARG A 35 4.15 -21.54 -11.77
CA ARG A 35 4.59 -21.59 -13.18
C ARG A 35 3.52 -21.36 -14.25
N ASN A 36 2.24 -21.38 -13.90
CA ASN A 36 1.10 -21.04 -14.76
C ASN A 36 0.53 -19.67 -14.37
N TRP A 37 0.63 -18.72 -15.28
CA TRP A 37 0.38 -17.29 -15.02
C TRP A 37 -1.06 -16.90 -15.34
N THR A 38 -1.81 -17.77 -16.03
CA THR A 38 -3.20 -17.53 -16.46
C THR A 38 -4.17 -17.35 -15.27
N HIS A 39 -3.91 -18.02 -14.15
CA HIS A 39 -4.75 -17.92 -12.94
C HIS A 39 -4.58 -16.60 -12.18
N LEU A 40 -3.58 -15.77 -12.50
CA LEU A 40 -3.33 -14.51 -11.79
C LEU A 40 -4.50 -13.53 -11.93
N GLY A 41 -5.20 -13.60 -13.06
CA GLY A 41 -6.39 -12.83 -13.33
C GLY A 41 -7.68 -13.44 -12.78
N SER A 42 -7.64 -14.66 -12.22
CA SER A 42 -8.80 -15.27 -11.58
C SER A 42 -8.85 -14.92 -10.10
N PHE A 43 -10.01 -14.50 -9.64
CA PHE A 43 -10.25 -14.09 -8.27
C PHE A 43 -10.19 -15.27 -7.29
N TRP A 44 -10.70 -16.43 -7.71
CA TRP A 44 -10.83 -17.60 -6.83
C TRP A 44 -9.55 -18.42 -6.74
N ASP A 45 -8.75 -18.46 -7.81
CA ASP A 45 -7.55 -19.28 -7.88
C ASP A 45 -6.28 -18.56 -7.41
N SER A 46 -6.28 -17.22 -7.44
CA SER A 46 -5.10 -16.41 -7.12
C SER A 46 -5.00 -16.08 -5.64
N LEU A 47 -3.91 -16.52 -5.01
CA LEU A 47 -3.60 -16.16 -3.62
C LEU A 47 -3.00 -14.77 -3.45
N ILE A 48 -2.80 -14.00 -4.53
CA ILE A 48 -2.15 -12.68 -4.44
C ILE A 48 -2.98 -11.71 -3.59
N ILE A 49 -4.28 -11.62 -3.85
CA ILE A 49 -5.19 -10.73 -3.11
C ILE A 49 -5.16 -11.01 -1.59
N PRO A 50 -5.37 -12.26 -1.11
CA PRO A 50 -5.32 -12.52 0.33
C PRO A 50 -3.92 -12.34 0.93
N ILE A 51 -2.84 -12.65 0.20
CA ILE A 51 -1.46 -12.40 0.68
C ILE A 51 -1.22 -10.90 0.86
N VAL A 52 -1.57 -10.08 -0.13
CA VAL A 52 -1.41 -8.61 -0.07
C VAL A 52 -2.29 -8.03 1.03
N PHE A 53 -3.56 -8.43 1.11
CA PHE A 53 -4.47 -8.00 2.19
C PHE A 53 -3.90 -8.28 3.58
N THR A 54 -3.36 -9.49 3.79
CA THR A 54 -2.72 -9.86 5.05
C THR A 54 -1.49 -8.99 5.34
N GLY A 55 -0.71 -8.66 4.31
CA GLY A 55 0.40 -7.73 4.40
C GLY A 55 -0.02 -6.32 4.82
N GLU A 56 -1.08 -5.79 4.22
CA GLU A 56 -1.64 -4.48 4.59
C GLU A 56 -2.14 -4.47 6.04
N MET A 57 -2.82 -5.54 6.47
CA MET A 57 -3.25 -5.73 7.86
C MET A 57 -2.07 -5.71 8.84
N LEU A 58 -0.99 -6.45 8.53
CA LEU A 58 0.20 -6.51 9.38
C LEU A 58 0.86 -5.13 9.53
N LYS A 59 0.89 -4.31 8.47
CA LYS A 59 1.42 -2.94 8.53
C LYS A 59 0.59 -2.03 9.42
N VAL A 60 -0.74 -2.15 9.36
CA VAL A 60 -1.67 -1.41 10.22
C VAL A 60 -1.49 -1.83 11.68
N ILE A 61 -1.41 -3.13 11.95
CA ILE A 61 -1.14 -3.66 13.30
C ILE A 61 0.19 -3.14 13.85
N LEU A 62 1.24 -3.11 13.02
CA LEU A 62 2.53 -2.53 13.38
C LEU A 62 2.40 -1.03 13.73
N CYS A 63 1.62 -0.27 12.96
CA CYS A 63 1.34 1.13 13.27
C CYS A 63 0.60 1.30 14.59
N CYS A 64 -0.42 0.50 14.84
CA CYS A 64 -1.14 0.51 16.12
C CYS A 64 -0.20 0.17 17.29
N TYR A 65 0.72 -0.78 17.12
CA TYR A 65 1.71 -1.16 18.13
C TYR A 65 2.63 0.01 18.51
N TYR A 66 3.21 0.70 17.52
CA TYR A 66 4.08 1.85 17.78
C TYR A 66 3.31 3.09 18.23
N GLY A 67 2.08 3.29 17.74
CA GLY A 67 1.20 4.38 18.12
C GLY A 67 0.75 4.34 19.59
N ARG A 68 0.71 3.16 20.22
CA ARG A 68 0.41 3.04 21.66
C ARG A 68 1.37 3.83 22.55
N HIS A 69 2.60 4.02 22.12
CA HIS A 69 3.58 4.82 22.87
C HIS A 69 3.29 6.33 22.78
N ASP A 70 2.63 6.77 21.70
CA ASP A 70 2.23 8.17 21.48
C ASP A 70 0.87 8.49 22.12
N ASP A 71 0.06 7.49 22.47
CA ASP A 71 -1.29 7.66 23.02
C ASP A 71 -1.39 8.54 24.29
N PRO A 72 -0.42 8.54 25.24
CA PRO A 72 -0.46 9.44 26.39
C PRO A 72 -0.36 10.92 26.02
N LEU A 73 0.23 11.24 24.87
CA LEU A 73 0.46 12.61 24.39
C LEU A 73 -0.77 13.19 23.67
N LEU A 74 -1.79 12.37 23.38
CA LEU A 74 -2.98 12.78 22.65
C LEU A 74 -3.92 13.63 23.49
N THR A 75 -4.42 14.71 22.89
CA THR A 75 -5.48 15.55 23.46
C THR A 75 -6.79 14.76 23.57
N GLN A 76 -7.65 15.08 24.54
CA GLN A 76 -8.95 14.44 24.71
C GLN A 76 -9.81 14.49 23.43
N LYS A 77 -9.78 15.61 22.68
CA LYS A 77 -10.43 15.76 21.37
C LYS A 77 -9.90 14.76 20.33
N GLN A 78 -8.59 14.51 20.32
CA GLN A 78 -7.96 13.57 19.39
C GLN A 78 -8.32 12.12 19.74
N LYS A 79 -8.37 11.78 21.04
CA LYS A 79 -8.83 10.46 21.51
C LYS A 79 -10.29 10.19 21.12
N GLN A 80 -11.16 11.18 21.24
CA GLN A 80 -12.56 11.08 20.81
C GLN A 80 -12.69 10.88 19.30
N LYS A 81 -11.94 11.64 18.49
CA LYS A 81 -11.89 11.43 17.03
C LYS A 81 -11.38 10.03 16.69
N LYS A 82 -10.29 9.57 17.31
CA LYS A 82 -9.72 8.23 17.11
C LYS A 82 -10.73 7.11 17.41
N ALA A 83 -11.51 7.25 18.48
CA ALA A 83 -12.56 6.29 18.84
C ALA A 83 -13.73 6.28 17.83
N ALA A 84 -14.03 7.42 17.20
CA ALA A 84 -15.12 7.53 16.24
C ALA A 84 -14.89 6.70 14.96
N TYR A 85 -13.65 6.38 14.60
CA TYR A 85 -13.32 5.55 13.41
C TYR A 85 -13.77 4.10 13.51
N PHE A 86 -13.94 3.58 14.73
CA PHE A 86 -14.42 2.20 14.94
C PHE A 86 -15.94 2.11 15.07
N THR A 87 -16.66 3.21 14.77
CA THR A 87 -18.13 3.21 14.73
C THR A 87 -18.61 2.40 13.52
N PRO A 88 -19.71 1.61 13.61
CA PRO A 88 -20.23 0.85 12.46
C PRO A 88 -20.54 1.72 11.24
N LYS A 89 -20.98 2.97 11.46
CA LYS A 89 -21.16 3.97 10.40
C LYS A 89 -19.86 4.26 9.65
N ASP A 90 -18.75 4.42 10.36
CA ASP A 90 -17.47 4.75 9.74
C ASP A 90 -16.86 3.52 9.05
N LEU A 91 -17.02 2.32 9.64
CA LEU A 91 -16.69 1.06 8.97
C LEU A 91 -17.45 0.91 7.63
N ALA A 92 -18.76 1.15 7.64
CA ALA A 92 -19.58 1.10 6.42
C ALA A 92 -19.11 2.13 5.38
N SER A 93 -18.72 3.34 5.83
CA SER A 93 -18.18 4.36 4.95
C SER A 93 -16.81 3.97 4.35
N GLY A 94 -15.96 3.29 5.13
CA GLY A 94 -14.67 2.77 4.66
C GLY A 94 -14.84 1.68 3.62
N LEU A 95 -15.78 0.74 3.83
CA LEU A 95 -16.13 -0.29 2.86
C LEU A 95 -16.70 0.32 1.57
N LEU A 96 -17.58 1.32 1.69
CA LEU A 96 -18.12 2.04 0.54
C LEU A 96 -17.00 2.76 -0.24
N LEU A 97 -16.06 3.40 0.46
CA LEU A 97 -14.91 4.06 -0.17
C LEU A 97 -14.04 3.05 -0.93
N GLN A 98 -13.71 1.90 -0.33
CA GLN A 98 -12.95 0.85 -1.02
C GLN A 98 -13.69 0.32 -2.26
N PHE A 99 -15.00 0.12 -2.16
CA PHE A 99 -15.82 -0.30 -3.28
C PHE A 99 -15.79 0.74 -4.42
N LEU A 100 -16.02 2.02 -4.11
CA LEU A 100 -15.96 3.11 -5.08
C LEU A 100 -14.58 3.25 -5.72
N CYS A 101 -13.49 3.12 -4.95
CA CYS A 101 -12.13 3.13 -5.48
C CYS A 101 -11.86 1.94 -6.39
N THR A 102 -12.38 0.75 -6.07
CA THR A 102 -12.25 -0.43 -6.94
C THR A 102 -12.96 -0.20 -8.27
N LEU A 103 -14.17 0.37 -8.25
CA LEU A 103 -14.89 0.74 -9.47
C LEU A 103 -14.14 1.81 -10.28
N LEU A 104 -13.58 2.81 -9.61
CA LEU A 104 -12.80 3.87 -10.24
C LEU A 104 -11.56 3.32 -10.94
N TYR A 105 -10.79 2.44 -10.28
CA TYR A 105 -9.65 1.79 -10.92
C TYR A 105 -10.07 0.92 -12.11
N GLY A 106 -11.18 0.18 -11.99
CA GLY A 106 -11.71 -0.62 -13.10
C GLY A 106 -12.10 0.24 -14.29
N PHE A 107 -12.76 1.36 -14.04
CA PHE A 107 -13.09 2.35 -15.06
C PHE A 107 -11.84 2.94 -15.73
N VAL A 108 -10.81 3.28 -14.96
CA VAL A 108 -9.53 3.76 -15.49
C VAL A 108 -8.86 2.67 -16.35
N CYS A 109 -8.84 1.42 -15.90
CA CYS A 109 -8.30 0.31 -16.69
C CYS A 109 -9.03 0.16 -18.04
N ILE A 110 -10.36 0.28 -18.05
CA ILE A 110 -11.16 0.22 -19.28
C ILE A 110 -10.80 1.38 -20.23
N ILE A 111 -10.72 2.61 -19.74
CA ILE A 111 -10.33 3.77 -20.56
C ILE A 111 -8.92 3.58 -21.14
N LEU A 112 -8.02 2.99 -20.37
CA LEU A 112 -6.64 2.72 -20.78
C LEU A 112 -6.48 1.48 -21.69
N GLY A 113 -7.59 0.84 -22.08
CA GLY A 113 -7.61 -0.23 -23.10
C GLY A 113 -7.92 -1.63 -22.58
N ALA A 114 -8.37 -1.79 -21.33
CA ALA A 114 -8.80 -3.10 -20.85
C ALA A 114 -10.08 -3.59 -21.55
N PRO A 115 -10.19 -4.89 -21.92
CA PRO A 115 -11.37 -5.41 -22.61
C PRO A 115 -12.60 -5.46 -21.69
N VAL A 116 -13.67 -4.73 -22.06
CA VAL A 116 -14.87 -4.53 -21.22
C VAL A 116 -15.64 -5.83 -20.93
N LEU A 117 -15.87 -6.66 -21.94
CA LEU A 117 -16.80 -7.81 -21.85
C LEU A 117 -16.10 -9.16 -21.67
N GLN A 118 -14.85 -9.29 -22.11
CA GLN A 118 -14.14 -10.56 -22.14
C GLN A 118 -13.33 -10.80 -20.86
N ASN A 119 -12.79 -9.72 -20.26
CA ASN A 119 -11.81 -9.81 -19.17
C ASN A 119 -12.27 -9.05 -17.91
N TYR A 120 -13.55 -9.18 -17.55
CA TYR A 120 -14.12 -8.46 -16.40
C TYR A 120 -13.52 -8.95 -15.06
N GLU A 121 -13.24 -10.25 -14.92
CA GLU A 121 -12.64 -10.83 -13.71
C GLU A 121 -11.21 -10.31 -13.52
N GLN A 122 -10.42 -10.33 -14.59
CA GLN A 122 -9.04 -9.83 -14.64
C GLN A 122 -8.97 -8.35 -14.27
N THR A 123 -9.89 -7.55 -14.83
CA THR A 123 -9.99 -6.12 -14.53
C THR A 123 -10.38 -5.89 -13.07
N PHE A 124 -11.32 -6.69 -12.55
CA PHE A 124 -11.73 -6.63 -11.15
C PHE A 124 -10.57 -6.96 -10.19
N VAL A 125 -9.84 -8.05 -10.45
CA VAL A 125 -8.68 -8.47 -9.63
C VAL A 125 -7.60 -7.39 -9.62
N LEU A 126 -7.26 -6.82 -10.78
CA LEU A 126 -6.28 -5.74 -10.87
C LEU A 126 -6.73 -4.49 -10.10
N SER A 127 -8.00 -4.10 -10.26
CA SER A 127 -8.59 -2.93 -9.58
C SER A 127 -8.65 -3.11 -8.07
N LEU A 128 -8.94 -4.33 -7.62
CA LEU A 128 -8.92 -4.70 -6.21
C LEU A 128 -7.49 -4.66 -5.66
N LEU A 129 -6.51 -5.19 -6.39
CA LEU A 129 -5.09 -5.11 -6.02
C LEU A 129 -4.62 -3.65 -5.86
N LEU A 130 -4.97 -2.77 -6.81
CA LEU A 130 -4.63 -1.35 -6.73
C LEU A 130 -5.32 -0.68 -5.53
N THR A 131 -6.58 -1.03 -5.25
CA THR A 131 -7.29 -0.55 -4.05
C THR A 131 -6.64 -1.04 -2.77
N LEU A 132 -6.16 -2.28 -2.73
CA LEU A 132 -5.43 -2.85 -1.59
C LEU A 132 -4.10 -2.15 -1.36
N LEU A 133 -3.34 -1.84 -2.40
CA LEU A 133 -2.03 -1.19 -2.27
C LEU A 133 -2.13 0.32 -1.97
N SER A 134 -3.26 0.96 -2.25
CA SER A 134 -3.45 2.41 -2.13
C SER A 134 -4.34 2.84 -0.96
N VAL A 135 -5.64 2.64 -1.09
CA VAL A 135 -6.65 3.23 -0.20
C VAL A 135 -6.87 2.36 1.05
N SER A 136 -6.76 1.05 0.89
CA SER A 136 -7.09 0.08 1.95
C SER A 136 -6.26 0.26 3.24
N PRO A 137 -4.91 0.33 3.22
CA PRO A 137 -4.14 0.57 4.44
C PRO A 137 -4.52 1.87 5.15
N THR A 138 -4.94 2.90 4.40
CA THR A 138 -5.42 4.15 4.98
C THR A 138 -6.80 3.98 5.63
N VAL A 139 -7.73 3.28 4.99
CA VAL A 139 -9.06 2.95 5.54
C VAL A 139 -8.92 2.10 6.81
N PHE A 140 -8.02 1.13 6.80
CA PHE A 140 -7.77 0.27 7.96
C PHE A 140 -7.14 0.99 9.14
N LEU A 141 -6.34 2.04 8.87
CA LEU A 141 -5.68 2.83 9.92
C LEU A 141 -6.57 3.96 10.45
N LEU A 142 -7.23 4.70 9.56
CA LEU A 142 -7.90 5.97 9.86
C LEU A 142 -9.41 5.92 9.65
N GLY A 143 -9.99 4.76 9.35
CA GLY A 143 -11.40 4.64 9.03
C GLY A 143 -11.80 5.29 7.71
N GLY A 144 -13.09 5.30 7.40
CA GLY A 144 -13.61 5.84 6.15
C GLY A 144 -13.49 7.36 6.07
N GLY A 145 -13.86 8.07 7.14
CA GLY A 145 -13.74 9.53 7.19
C GLY A 145 -12.29 10.02 7.08
N GLY A 146 -11.36 9.38 7.79
CA GLY A 146 -9.95 9.75 7.74
C GLY A 146 -9.29 9.41 6.40
N ALA A 147 -9.64 8.26 5.80
CA ALA A 147 -9.16 7.91 4.47
C ALA A 147 -9.68 8.87 3.38
N LEU A 148 -10.93 9.31 3.48
CA LEU A 148 -11.51 10.27 2.56
C LEU A 148 -10.74 11.60 2.58
N GLN A 149 -10.39 12.11 3.77
CA GLN A 149 -9.55 13.31 3.91
C GLN A 149 -8.20 13.14 3.19
N VAL A 150 -7.54 11.99 3.38
CA VAL A 150 -6.27 11.71 2.70
C VAL A 150 -6.43 11.65 1.18
N CYS A 151 -7.53 11.06 0.68
CA CYS A 151 -7.84 11.03 -0.75
C CYS A 151 -8.00 12.44 -1.34
N PHE A 152 -8.54 13.39 -0.57
CA PHE A 152 -8.64 14.80 -0.95
C PHE A 152 -7.42 15.66 -0.61
N CYS A 153 -6.27 15.02 -0.31
CA CYS A 153 -5.02 15.68 0.07
C CYS A 153 -5.14 16.54 1.35
N GLU A 154 -6.14 16.30 2.18
CA GLU A 154 -6.28 16.92 3.49
C GLU A 154 -5.46 16.15 4.53
N LYS A 155 -4.92 16.87 5.52
CA LYS A 155 -4.20 16.25 6.64
C LYS A 155 -5.21 15.92 7.75
N PRO A 156 -5.34 14.64 8.16
CA PRO A 156 -6.20 14.29 9.28
C PRO A 156 -5.70 14.90 10.60
N ASP A 157 -6.62 15.51 11.37
CA ASP A 157 -6.31 16.29 12.57
C ASP A 157 -5.76 15.51 13.78
N PHE A 158 -5.86 14.17 13.74
CA PHE A 158 -5.67 13.28 14.89
C PHE A 158 -4.50 12.32 14.70
N LEU A 159 -3.65 12.55 13.69
CA LEU A 159 -2.47 11.73 13.44
C LEU A 159 -1.46 11.83 14.59
N THR A 160 -1.18 10.70 15.22
CA THR A 160 0.05 10.49 16.00
C THR A 160 1.28 10.55 15.09
N LYS A 161 2.47 10.71 15.69
CA LYS A 161 3.73 10.69 14.92
C LYS A 161 3.94 9.35 14.21
N SER A 162 3.55 8.25 14.85
CA SER A 162 3.55 6.92 14.24
C SER A 162 2.59 6.83 13.05
N GLU A 163 1.34 7.29 13.19
CA GLU A 163 0.34 7.25 12.11
C GLU A 163 0.75 8.15 10.93
N GLU A 164 1.33 9.33 11.18
CA GLU A 164 1.87 10.20 10.13
C GLU A 164 3.02 9.50 9.38
N THR A 165 3.88 8.80 10.10
CA THR A 165 4.98 8.03 9.51
C THR A 165 4.46 6.87 8.65
N ALA A 166 3.50 6.10 9.15
CA ALA A 166 2.88 5.00 8.40
C ALA A 166 2.14 5.51 7.16
N LEU A 167 1.36 6.58 7.29
CA LEU A 167 0.63 7.19 6.18
C LEU A 167 1.57 7.63 5.04
N HIS A 168 2.74 8.19 5.39
CA HIS A 168 3.74 8.56 4.39
C HIS A 168 4.30 7.34 3.65
N LEU A 169 4.52 6.23 4.34
CA LEU A 169 4.96 4.97 3.73
C LEU A 169 3.86 4.34 2.86
N PHE A 170 2.59 4.38 3.29
CA PHE A 170 1.45 3.95 2.50
C PHE A 170 1.33 4.73 1.19
N LYS A 171 1.53 6.06 1.23
CA LYS A 171 1.51 6.91 0.03
C LYS A 171 2.59 6.51 -0.98
N TYR A 172 3.82 6.27 -0.53
CA TYR A 172 4.87 5.82 -1.45
C TYR A 172 4.57 4.45 -2.05
N ASN A 173 4.08 3.51 -1.24
CA ASN A 173 3.66 2.20 -1.71
C ASN A 173 2.55 2.31 -2.76
N ALA A 174 1.54 3.14 -2.51
CA ALA A 174 0.43 3.41 -3.43
C ALA A 174 0.92 3.97 -4.78
N ILE A 175 1.75 5.02 -4.73
CA ILE A 175 2.30 5.66 -5.93
C ILE A 175 3.15 4.65 -6.72
N GLY A 176 4.03 3.92 -6.04
CA GLY A 176 4.86 2.87 -6.64
C GLY A 176 4.01 1.81 -7.33
N GLY A 177 2.98 1.30 -6.65
CA GLY A 177 2.08 0.29 -7.20
C GLY A 177 1.28 0.77 -8.41
N ILE A 178 0.73 1.99 -8.37
CA ILE A 178 -0.03 2.56 -9.48
C ILE A 178 0.89 2.80 -10.69
N LEU A 179 2.05 3.44 -10.48
CA LEU A 179 3.01 3.69 -11.55
C LEU A 179 3.58 2.39 -12.12
N GLY A 180 3.82 1.39 -11.27
CA GLY A 180 4.25 0.07 -11.68
C GLY A 180 3.20 -0.65 -12.51
N ALA A 181 1.93 -0.62 -12.09
CA ALA A 181 0.83 -1.21 -12.86
C ALA A 181 0.65 -0.54 -14.23
N TRP A 182 0.78 0.79 -14.27
CA TRP A 182 0.73 1.57 -15.50
C TRP A 182 1.92 1.22 -16.42
N ALA A 183 3.14 1.11 -15.88
CA ALA A 183 4.30 0.67 -16.63
C ALA A 183 4.13 -0.77 -17.17
N GLY A 184 3.43 -1.64 -16.43
CA GLY A 184 3.04 -2.96 -16.89
C GLY A 184 2.21 -2.94 -18.18
N SER A 185 1.29 -1.96 -18.33
CA SER A 185 0.51 -1.80 -19.56
C SER A 185 1.37 -1.49 -20.79
N ILE A 186 2.56 -0.88 -20.61
CA ILE A 186 3.47 -0.59 -21.72
C ILE A 186 3.97 -1.88 -22.36
N VAL A 187 4.01 -2.99 -21.62
CA VAL A 187 4.52 -4.26 -22.11
C VAL A 187 3.49 -5.00 -22.98
N SER A 188 2.19 -4.73 -22.80
CA SER A 188 1.14 -5.43 -23.57
C SER A 188 1.24 -5.25 -25.09
N PRO A 189 1.61 -4.08 -25.65
CA PRO A 189 1.85 -3.91 -27.09
C PRO A 189 3.19 -4.44 -27.61
N LEU A 190 4.16 -4.80 -26.75
CA LEU A 190 5.46 -5.31 -27.19
C LEU A 190 5.32 -6.78 -27.56
N ASP A 191 4.98 -7.06 -28.83
CA ASP A 191 4.67 -8.40 -29.37
C ASP A 191 5.82 -9.43 -29.19
N TRP A 192 5.95 -9.96 -27.98
CA TRP A 192 6.95 -10.96 -27.60
C TRP A 192 6.37 -12.37 -27.58
N ASP A 193 5.06 -12.51 -27.87
CA ASP A 193 4.30 -13.76 -27.90
C ASP A 193 4.50 -14.62 -26.64
N ARG A 194 4.48 -13.99 -25.45
CA ARG A 194 4.66 -14.69 -24.16
C ARG A 194 3.41 -14.67 -23.30
N GLU A 195 3.15 -15.78 -22.62
CA GLU A 195 2.00 -15.93 -21.71
C GLU A 195 1.98 -14.87 -20.60
N TRP A 196 3.15 -14.46 -20.10
CA TRP A 196 3.25 -13.44 -19.05
C TRP A 196 2.82 -12.04 -19.53
N GLN A 197 2.74 -11.81 -20.84
CA GLN A 197 2.30 -10.57 -21.46
C GLN A 197 0.76 -10.42 -21.46
N ALA A 198 0.03 -11.52 -21.25
CA ALA A 198 -1.43 -11.52 -21.27
C ALA A 198 -2.02 -10.68 -20.13
N TYR A 199 -3.05 -9.89 -20.43
CA TYR A 199 -3.75 -9.08 -19.43
C TYR A 199 -4.42 -9.97 -18.37
N PRO A 200 -4.29 -9.67 -17.05
CA PRO A 200 -3.74 -8.47 -16.42
C PRO A 200 -2.32 -8.69 -15.84
N ILE A 201 -1.61 -9.71 -16.32
CA ILE A 201 -0.42 -10.24 -15.66
C ILE A 201 0.72 -9.20 -15.59
N PRO A 202 1.08 -8.48 -16.68
CA PRO A 202 2.09 -7.43 -16.61
C PRO A 202 1.73 -6.32 -15.62
N ASN A 203 0.44 -6.00 -15.51
CA ASN A 203 -0.04 -4.96 -14.60
C ASN A 203 0.06 -5.40 -13.14
N VAL A 204 -0.29 -6.65 -12.82
CA VAL A 204 -0.16 -7.21 -11.47
C VAL A 204 1.32 -7.28 -11.06
N VAL A 205 2.17 -7.83 -11.93
CA VAL A 205 3.63 -7.88 -11.70
C VAL A 205 4.20 -6.48 -11.56
N GLY A 206 3.80 -5.58 -12.45
CA GLY A 206 4.19 -4.17 -12.42
C GLY A 206 3.79 -3.50 -11.11
N ALA A 207 2.56 -3.71 -10.62
CA ALA A 207 2.10 -3.15 -9.35
C ALA A 207 2.94 -3.63 -8.16
N LEU A 208 3.24 -4.93 -8.11
CA LEU A 208 4.06 -5.51 -7.06
C LEU A 208 5.50 -5.00 -7.13
N LEU A 209 6.12 -4.96 -8.32
CA LEU A 209 7.47 -4.46 -8.52
C LEU A 209 7.59 -2.96 -8.23
N GLY A 210 6.64 -2.16 -8.71
CA GLY A 210 6.61 -0.72 -8.47
C GLY A 210 6.46 -0.41 -6.98
N SER A 211 5.61 -1.16 -6.27
CA SER A 211 5.54 -1.10 -4.81
C SER A 211 6.88 -1.49 -4.17
N ALA A 212 7.54 -2.54 -4.66
CA ALA A 212 8.85 -2.97 -4.15
C ALA A 212 9.91 -1.88 -4.31
N LEU A 213 9.99 -1.27 -5.49
CA LEU A 213 10.92 -0.18 -5.80
C LEU A 213 10.69 1.04 -4.90
N ALA A 214 9.42 1.42 -4.67
CA ALA A 214 9.10 2.50 -3.75
C ALA A 214 9.54 2.19 -2.30
N ASN A 215 9.36 0.95 -1.84
CA ASN A 215 9.82 0.52 -0.52
C ASN A 215 11.36 0.44 -0.43
N ILE A 216 12.05 -0.03 -1.48
CA ILE A 216 13.52 -0.05 -1.54
C ILE A 216 14.09 1.37 -1.51
N TYR A 217 13.46 2.29 -2.23
CA TYR A 217 13.80 3.71 -2.17
C TYR A 217 13.62 4.27 -0.76
N GLY A 218 12.45 4.02 -0.14
CA GLY A 218 12.18 4.42 1.24
C GLY A 218 13.21 3.85 2.24
N CYS A 219 13.58 2.58 2.09
CA CYS A 219 14.61 1.93 2.90
C CYS A 219 15.97 2.60 2.74
N SER A 220 16.39 2.85 1.50
CA SER A 220 17.63 3.54 1.18
C SER A 220 17.68 4.93 1.83
N CYS A 221 16.59 5.70 1.76
CA CYS A 221 16.49 7.02 2.40
C CYS A 221 16.60 6.93 3.93
N VAL A 222 15.93 5.98 4.56
CA VAL A 222 15.98 5.78 6.03
C VAL A 222 17.37 5.36 6.47
N LEU A 223 18.01 4.43 5.76
CA LEU A 223 19.39 3.99 6.04
C LEU A 223 20.39 5.12 5.86
N TYR A 224 20.28 5.89 4.78
CA TYR A 224 21.13 7.05 4.53
C TYR A 224 20.99 8.10 5.64
N ALA A 225 19.76 8.44 6.03
CA ALA A 225 19.50 9.40 7.12
C ALA A 225 20.07 8.90 8.45
N THR A 226 19.93 7.61 8.74
CA THR A 226 20.49 6.97 9.95
C THR A 226 22.01 6.99 9.95
N GLY A 227 22.64 6.62 8.83
CA GLY A 227 24.09 6.67 8.68
C GLY A 227 24.64 8.08 8.83
N LYS A 228 23.98 9.08 8.22
CA LYS A 228 24.34 10.50 8.36
C LYS A 228 24.25 10.98 9.81
N ALA A 229 23.18 10.62 10.52
CA ALA A 229 23.01 10.97 11.94
C ALA A 229 24.10 10.34 12.82
N TYR A 230 24.44 9.08 12.59
CA TYR A 230 25.51 8.38 13.31
C TYR A 230 26.87 9.02 13.07
N MET A 231 27.21 9.33 11.81
CA MET A 231 28.46 9.99 11.45
C MET A 231 28.61 11.37 12.08
N ASN A 232 27.52 12.15 12.13
CA ASN A 232 27.51 13.46 12.77
C ASN A 232 27.69 13.35 14.30
N LYS A 233 27.10 12.35 14.95
CA LYS A 233 27.30 12.11 16.38
C LYS A 233 28.74 11.74 16.72
N LYS A 234 29.41 10.97 15.86
CA LYS A 234 30.84 10.60 16.04
C LYS A 234 31.79 11.80 15.89
N ARG A 235 31.39 12.84 15.15
CA ARG A 235 32.19 14.05 14.91
C ARG A 235 32.02 15.13 15.99
N SER A 236 30.98 15.02 16.82
CA SER A 236 30.70 15.93 17.95
C SER A 236 31.29 15.39 19.24
#